data_AF-A0A099L1A6-F1
#
_entry.id   AF-A0A099L1A6-F1
#
_cell.length_a   1.000
_cell.length_b   1.000
_cell.length_c   1.000
_cell.angle_alpha   90.00
_cell.angle_beta   90.00
_cell.angle_gamma   90.00
#
_symmetry.space_group_name_H-M   'P 1'
#
loop_
_entity.id
_entity.type
_entity.pdbx_description
1 polymer ?
#
loop_
_entity_poly.entity_id
_entity_poly.type
_entity_poly.pdbx_seq_one_letter_code
_entity_poly.pdbx_strand_id
1 'polypeptide(L)'
;MKCEDIKIALSEFVDNELNFNKHSAIKEHIDGCEQCSREVDNLSTLKNQLARFESSLSSDFEFKLHQRINKVNHKSRFHKFLPLAASIILIVPLVHYLAFMTAVTMLDGSIHELKYIGKTTSSDDEQFHKWTQLDDSNKKLACSGSAAGSDCFVEIPYVPGV
;
A
#
# COMPACT_ATOMS: atom_id res chain seq x y z
N MET A 1 -46.74 34.93 34.12
CA MET A 1 -47.41 33.93 33.25
C MET A 1 -48.76 33.59 33.85
N LYS A 2 -49.71 33.13 33.04
CA LYS A 2 -51.01 32.66 33.53
C LYS A 2 -50.94 31.17 33.86
N CYS A 3 -51.80 30.70 34.76
CA CYS A 3 -51.81 29.30 35.20
C CYS A 3 -52.10 28.34 34.03
N GLU A 4 -52.94 28.75 33.08
CA GLU A 4 -53.32 27.92 31.92
C GLU A 4 -52.12 27.63 31.01
N ASP A 5 -51.24 28.62 30.82
CA ASP A 5 -50.05 28.50 29.97
C ASP A 5 -49.02 27.56 30.60
N ILE A 6 -48.92 27.57 31.93
CA ILE A 6 -47.96 26.76 32.69
C ILE A 6 -48.44 25.31 32.80
N LYS A 7 -49.75 25.09 32.88
CA LYS A 7 -50.33 23.75 32.97
C LYS A 7 -49.94 22.84 31.81
N ILE A 8 -49.78 23.40 30.61
CA ILE A 8 -49.34 22.66 29.43
C ILE A 8 -47.85 22.27 29.54
N ALA A 9 -47.03 23.13 30.15
CA ALA A 9 -45.58 22.96 30.27
C ALA A 9 -45.13 22.29 31.58
N LEU A 10 -46.07 21.96 32.48
CA LEU A 10 -45.79 21.42 33.80
C LEU A 10 -45.15 20.01 33.77
N SER A 11 -45.55 19.17 32.80
CA SER A 11 -44.91 17.86 32.61
C SER A 11 -43.46 18.00 32.16
N GLU A 12 -43.20 18.84 31.15
CA GLU A 12 -41.85 19.14 30.65
C GLU A 12 -40.96 19.74 31.73
N PHE A 13 -41.55 20.54 32.64
CA PHE A 13 -40.87 21.08 33.81
C PHE A 13 -40.43 19.97 34.79
N VAL A 14 -41.32 19.03 35.13
CA VAL A 14 -41.01 17.90 36.03
C VAL A 14 -39.98 16.93 35.44
N ASP A 15 -39.90 16.87 34.11
CA ASP A 15 -38.93 16.05 33.38
C ASP A 15 -37.61 16.76 33.05
N ASN A 16 -37.46 18.04 33.43
CA ASN A 16 -36.31 18.89 33.11
C ASN A 16 -36.03 19.02 31.59
N GLU A 17 -37.08 19.01 30.77
CA GLU A 17 -36.97 19.10 29.30
C GLU A 17 -37.14 20.54 28.77
N LEU A 18 -37.40 21.49 29.66
CA LEU A 18 -37.54 22.90 29.31
C LEU A 18 -36.20 23.61 29.13
N ASN A 19 -36.19 24.60 28.23
CA ASN A 19 -35.07 25.54 28.13
C ASN A 19 -34.94 26.41 29.40
N PHE A 20 -33.74 26.94 29.64
CA PHE A 20 -33.41 27.70 30.85
C PHE A 20 -34.38 28.86 31.12
N ASN A 21 -34.74 29.63 30.09
CA ASN A 21 -35.62 30.79 30.22
C ASN A 21 -37.04 30.40 30.67
N LYS A 22 -37.62 29.36 30.04
CA LYS A 22 -38.94 28.84 30.41
C LYS A 22 -38.93 28.21 31.79
N HIS A 23 -37.88 27.45 32.10
CA HIS A 23 -37.72 26.84 33.42
C HIS A 23 -37.69 27.90 34.52
N SER A 24 -36.94 28.99 34.33
CA SER A 24 -36.89 30.10 35.29
C SER A 24 -38.25 30.79 35.47
N ALA A 25 -38.95 31.08 34.37
CA ALA A 25 -40.25 31.74 34.41
C ALA A 25 -41.35 30.89 35.09
N ILE A 26 -41.32 29.57 34.86
CA ILE A 26 -42.25 28.64 35.50
C ILE A 26 -41.91 28.49 36.99
N LYS A 27 -40.63 28.42 37.34
CA LYS A 27 -40.19 28.37 38.74
C LYS A 27 -40.65 29.61 39.53
N GLU A 28 -40.45 30.80 38.98
CA GLU A 28 -40.92 32.05 39.59
C GLU A 28 -42.44 32.04 39.82
N HIS A 29 -43.21 31.48 38.89
CA HIS A 29 -44.66 31.37 39.06
C HIS A 29 -45.05 30.34 40.14
N ILE A 30 -44.40 29.18 40.18
CA ILE A 30 -44.66 28.14 41.17
C ILE A 30 -44.38 28.67 42.59
N ASP A 31 -43.30 29.44 42.76
CA ASP A 31 -42.95 30.06 44.04
C ASP A 31 -44.03 31.04 44.54
N GLY A 32 -44.84 31.60 43.63
CA GLY A 32 -45.93 32.53 43.94
C GLY A 32 -47.36 31.96 43.81
N CYS A 33 -47.52 30.71 43.37
CA CYS A 33 -48.82 30.11 43.05
C CYS A 33 -48.97 28.72 43.68
N GLU A 34 -49.72 28.63 44.78
CA GLU A 34 -49.95 27.36 45.48
C GLU A 34 -50.64 26.31 44.60
N GLN A 35 -51.52 26.71 43.68
CA GLN A 35 -52.21 25.75 42.81
C GLN A 35 -51.21 25.05 41.90
N CYS A 36 -50.36 25.82 41.20
CA CYS A 36 -49.36 25.25 40.32
C CYS A 36 -48.29 24.49 41.09
N SER A 37 -47.90 24.94 42.29
CA SER A 37 -47.01 24.18 43.17
C SER A 37 -47.57 22.81 43.51
N ARG A 38 -48.85 22.72 43.91
CA ARG A 38 -49.52 21.44 44.19
C ARG A 38 -49.57 20.54 42.96
N GLU A 39 -49.78 21.10 41.77
CA GLU A 39 -49.76 20.32 40.53
C GLU A 39 -48.37 19.72 40.25
N VAL A 40 -47.28 20.48 40.45
CA VAL A 40 -45.89 19.98 40.35
C VAL A 40 -45.63 18.85 41.34
N ASP A 41 -46.04 19.03 42.60
CA ASP A 41 -45.81 18.05 43.66
C ASP A 41 -46.54 16.75 43.38
N ASN A 42 -47.78 16.83 42.86
CA ASN A 42 -48.57 15.67 42.46
C ASN A 42 -47.90 14.91 41.30
N LEU A 43 -47.45 15.63 40.27
CA LEU A 43 -46.74 15.03 39.13
C LEU A 43 -45.42 14.38 39.56
N SER A 44 -44.65 15.05 40.42
CA SER A 44 -43.39 14.53 40.96
C SER A 44 -43.62 13.29 41.83
N THR A 45 -44.68 13.29 42.63
CA THR A 45 -45.08 12.14 43.44
C THR A 45 -45.46 10.95 42.57
N LEU A 46 -46.26 11.17 41.52
CA LEU A 46 -46.63 10.12 40.57
C LEU A 46 -45.40 9.54 39.87
N LYS A 47 -44.49 10.39 39.38
CA LYS A 47 -43.22 9.98 38.76
C LYS A 47 -42.40 9.10 39.71
N ASN A 48 -42.28 9.51 40.97
CA ASN A 48 -41.57 8.74 41.99
C ASN A 48 -42.26 7.40 42.30
N GLN A 49 -43.59 7.36 42.34
CA GLN A 49 -44.33 6.11 42.52
C GLN A 49 -44.10 5.14 41.36
N LEU A 50 -44.13 5.64 40.13
CA LEU A 50 -43.84 4.86 38.93
C LEU A 50 -42.39 4.37 38.90
N ALA A 51 -41.43 5.19 39.33
CA ALA A 51 -40.03 4.78 39.42
C ALA A 51 -39.80 3.64 40.42
N ARG A 52 -40.66 3.53 41.45
CA ARG A 52 -40.62 2.45 42.44
C ARG A 52 -41.28 1.15 41.96
N PHE A 53 -42.04 1.19 40.88
CA PHE A 53 -42.42 -0.02 40.17
C PHE A 53 -41.17 -0.56 39.48
N GLU A 54 -40.43 -1.39 40.22
CA GLU A 54 -39.26 -2.09 39.76
C GLU A 54 -39.68 -2.97 38.57
N SER A 55 -39.36 -2.49 37.36
CA SER A 55 -39.36 -3.34 36.19
C SER A 55 -38.14 -4.23 36.35
N SER A 56 -38.35 -5.49 36.76
CA SER A 56 -37.28 -6.46 36.85
C SER A 56 -36.65 -6.61 35.46
N LEU A 57 -35.55 -5.91 35.23
CA LEU A 57 -34.75 -6.09 34.04
C LEU A 57 -34.29 -7.56 34.04
N SER A 58 -34.45 -8.22 32.90
CA SER A 58 -33.93 -9.57 32.72
C SER A 58 -32.45 -9.60 33.10
N SER A 59 -32.01 -10.64 33.81
CA SER A 59 -30.60 -10.86 34.20
C SER A 59 -29.62 -10.68 33.04
N ASP A 60 -30.07 -10.92 31.81
CA ASP A 60 -29.24 -10.89 30.62
C ASP A 60 -29.25 -9.52 29.91
N PHE A 61 -29.98 -8.53 30.43
CA PHE A 61 -30.14 -7.23 29.78
C PHE A 61 -28.80 -6.52 29.62
N GLU A 62 -28.00 -6.46 30.69
CA GLU A 62 -26.68 -5.84 30.66
C GLU A 62 -25.76 -6.53 29.64
N PHE A 63 -25.76 -7.87 29.65
CA PHE A 63 -24.97 -8.66 28.69
C PHE A 63 -25.39 -8.37 27.24
N LYS A 64 -26.70 -8.40 26.95
CA LYS A 64 -27.23 -8.10 25.61
C LYS A 64 -26.96 -6.65 25.19
N LEU A 65 -26.98 -5.70 26.13
CA LEU A 65 -26.67 -4.30 25.87
C LEU A 65 -25.19 -4.13 25.50
N HIS A 66 -24.28 -4.66 26.32
CA HIS A 66 -22.84 -4.64 26.04
C HIS A 66 -22.50 -5.32 24.71
N GLN A 67 -23.14 -6.45 24.41
CA GLN A 67 -22.96 -7.15 23.15
C GLN A 67 -23.36 -6.27 21.95
N ARG A 68 -24.48 -5.54 22.04
CA ARG A 68 -24.94 -4.64 20.96
C ARG A 68 -24.00 -3.45 20.77
N ILE A 69 -23.56 -2.81 21.86
CA ILE A 69 -22.61 -1.68 21.80
C ILE A 69 -21.31 -2.12 21.11
N ASN A 70 -20.77 -3.28 21.50
CA ASN A 70 -19.54 -3.81 20.91
C ASN A 70 -19.70 -4.17 19.44
N LYS A 71 -20.84 -4.74 19.03
CA LYS A 71 -21.10 -5.07 17.62
C LYS A 71 -21.10 -3.84 16.71
N VAL A 72 -21.68 -2.73 17.17
CA VAL A 72 -21.69 -1.46 16.42
C VAL A 72 -20.26 -0.89 16.30
N ASN A 73 -19.49 -0.91 17.39
CA ASN A 73 -18.13 -0.39 17.41
C ASN A 73 -17.17 -1.21 16.51
N HIS A 74 -17.32 -2.54 16.53
CA HIS A 74 -16.48 -3.43 15.71
C HIS A 74 -16.73 -3.26 14.20
N LYS A 75 -17.98 -3.07 13.78
CA LYS A 75 -18.34 -2.85 12.36
C LYS A 75 -17.73 -1.55 11.81
N SER A 76 -17.63 -0.50 12.64
CA SER A 76 -17.00 0.78 12.28
C SER A 76 -15.48 0.68 12.11
N ARG A 77 -14.81 -0.14 12.92
CA ARG A 77 -13.35 -0.25 12.92
C ARG A 77 -12.81 -1.01 11.69
N PHE A 78 -13.54 -2.02 11.21
CA PHE A 78 -13.08 -2.87 10.10
C PHE A 78 -12.96 -2.12 8.76
N HIS A 79 -13.84 -1.14 8.49
CA HIS A 79 -13.78 -0.36 7.24
C HIS A 79 -12.61 0.63 7.16
N LYS A 80 -11.98 0.99 8.29
CA LYS A 80 -10.87 1.96 8.30
C LYS A 80 -9.54 1.36 7.84
N PHE A 81 -9.35 0.05 7.99
CA PHE A 81 -8.09 -0.63 7.65
C PHE A 81 -8.13 -1.33 6.27
N LEU A 82 -9.32 -1.44 5.67
CA LEU A 82 -9.51 -2.04 4.35
C LEU A 82 -8.76 -1.32 3.21
N PRO A 83 -8.75 0.03 3.10
CA PRO A 83 -8.00 0.70 2.02
C PRO A 83 -6.47 0.59 2.20
N LEU A 84 -5.99 0.46 3.44
CA LEU A 84 -4.56 0.37 3.73
C LEU A 84 -3.96 -0.95 3.25
N ALA A 85 -4.66 -2.07 3.51
CA ALA A 85 -4.23 -3.40 3.05
C ALA A 85 -4.23 -3.54 1.53
N ALA A 86 -5.23 -2.97 0.84
CA ALA A 86 -5.32 -3.02 -0.62
C ALA A 86 -4.16 -2.26 -1.31
N SER A 87 -3.69 -1.16 -0.71
CA SER A 87 -2.58 -0.36 -1.26
C SER A 87 -1.23 -1.11 -1.26
N ILE A 88 -0.96 -1.90 -0.22
CA ILE A 88 0.29 -2.65 -0.07
C ILE A 88 0.42 -3.71 -1.18
N ILE A 89 -0.69 -4.35 -1.54
CA ILE A 89 -0.73 -5.40 -2.58
C ILE A 89 -0.38 -4.84 -3.97
N LEU A 90 -0.73 -3.59 -4.27
CA LEU A 90 -0.46 -2.98 -5.58
C LEU A 90 0.91 -2.31 -5.65
N ILE A 91 1.33 -1.65 -4.58
CA ILE A 91 2.55 -0.83 -4.58
C ILE A 91 3.81 -1.70 -4.52
N VAL A 92 3.81 -2.77 -3.73
CA VAL A 92 5.02 -3.61 -3.54
C VAL A 92 5.46 -4.31 -4.84
N PRO A 93 4.58 -4.98 -5.61
CA PRO A 93 4.96 -5.58 -6.89
C PRO A 93 5.34 -4.54 -7.94
N LEU A 94 4.66 -3.38 -7.95
CA LEU A 94 4.95 -2.30 -8.88
C LEU A 94 6.35 -1.71 -8.63
N VAL A 95 6.71 -1.46 -7.37
CA VAL A 95 8.04 -0.98 -7.00
C VAL A 95 9.11 -2.03 -7.33
N HIS A 96 8.82 -3.30 -7.06
CA HIS A 96 9.73 -4.39 -7.41
C HIS A 96 9.95 -4.50 -8.91
N TYR A 97 8.88 -4.40 -9.71
CA TYR A 97 8.95 -4.39 -11.17
C TYR A 97 9.74 -3.20 -11.71
N LEU A 98 9.47 -1.98 -11.20
CA LEU A 98 10.18 -0.78 -11.63
C LEU A 98 11.67 -0.83 -11.29
N ALA A 99 12.02 -1.26 -10.08
CA ALA A 99 13.42 -1.43 -9.67
C ALA A 99 14.13 -2.48 -10.54
N PHE A 100 13.47 -3.62 -10.80
CA PHE A 100 13.98 -4.66 -11.67
C PHE A 100 14.21 -4.16 -13.12
N MET A 101 13.27 -3.40 -13.68
CA MET A 101 13.41 -2.83 -15.02
C MET A 101 14.60 -1.85 -15.12
N THR A 102 14.83 -1.01 -14.11
CA THR A 102 16.01 -0.13 -14.10
C THR A 102 17.34 -0.90 -14.10
N ALA A 103 17.40 -2.04 -13.40
CA ALA A 103 18.59 -2.89 -13.39
C ALA A 103 18.87 -3.52 -14.77
N VAL A 104 17.83 -3.91 -15.51
CA VAL A 104 17.98 -4.47 -16.86
C VAL A 104 18.51 -3.44 -17.85
N THR A 105 18.06 -2.17 -17.77
CA THR A 105 18.55 -1.10 -18.67
C THR A 105 20.05 -0.80 -18.51
N MET A 106 20.62 -1.00 -17.33
CA MET A 106 22.06 -0.83 -17.09
C MET A 106 22.90 -1.93 -17.76
N LEU A 107 22.36 -3.14 -17.90
CA LEU A 107 23.05 -4.25 -18.56
C LEU A 107 23.14 -4.04 -20.07
N ASP A 108 22.09 -3.51 -20.69
CA ASP A 108 22.00 -3.34 -22.14
C ASP A 108 22.99 -2.27 -22.66
N GLY A 109 23.22 -1.20 -21.90
CA GLY A 109 24.25 -0.20 -22.20
C GLY A 109 25.67 -0.79 -22.21
N SER A 110 25.92 -1.78 -21.35
CA SER A 110 27.22 -2.49 -21.29
C SER A 110 27.43 -3.41 -22.50
N ILE A 111 26.35 -4.03 -22.99
CA ILE A 111 26.38 -4.94 -24.15
C ILE A 111 26.65 -4.15 -25.44
N HIS A 112 26.15 -2.91 -25.55
CA HIS A 112 26.40 -2.05 -26.72
C HIS A 112 27.88 -1.66 -26.85
N GLU A 113 28.57 -1.37 -25.74
CA GLU A 113 30.01 -1.09 -25.73
C GLU A 113 30.85 -2.30 -26.18
N LEU A 114 30.52 -3.51 -25.70
CA LEU A 114 31.19 -4.74 -26.12
C LEU A 114 31.01 -5.05 -27.61
N LYS A 115 29.85 -4.70 -28.18
CA LYS A 115 29.55 -4.88 -29.61
C LYS A 115 30.36 -3.95 -30.50
N TYR A 116 30.73 -2.76 -30.02
CA TYR A 116 31.60 -1.83 -30.75
C TYR A 116 33.06 -2.25 -30.68
N ILE A 117 33.53 -2.68 -29.51
CA ILE A 117 34.90 -3.18 -29.31
C ILE A 117 35.16 -4.40 -30.21
N GLY A 118 34.24 -5.37 -30.25
CA GLY A 118 34.38 -6.56 -31.10
C GLY A 118 34.32 -6.29 -32.62
N LYS A 119 33.77 -5.14 -33.04
CA LYS A 119 33.78 -4.74 -34.46
C LYS A 119 35.11 -4.13 -34.89
N THR A 120 35.83 -3.47 -33.99
CA THR A 120 37.14 -2.88 -34.32
C THR A 120 38.22 -3.93 -34.56
N THR A 121 38.18 -5.07 -33.85
CA THR A 121 39.14 -6.17 -34.05
C THR A 121 38.90 -6.94 -35.35
N SER A 122 37.66 -6.98 -35.84
CA SER A 122 37.32 -7.66 -37.10
C SER A 122 37.78 -6.90 -38.36
N SER A 123 38.06 -5.60 -38.25
CA SER A 123 38.53 -4.79 -39.40
C SER A 123 40.03 -4.94 -39.63
N ASP A 124 40.80 -5.36 -38.63
CA ASP A 124 42.25 -5.51 -38.74
C ASP A 124 42.64 -6.84 -39.40
N ASP A 125 41.76 -7.86 -39.36
CA ASP A 125 41.99 -9.16 -39.99
C ASP A 125 41.98 -9.08 -41.54
N GLU A 126 41.22 -8.15 -42.13
CA GLU A 126 41.23 -7.97 -43.59
C GLU A 126 42.56 -7.39 -44.11
N GLN A 127 43.27 -6.60 -43.28
CA GLN A 127 44.57 -6.04 -43.67
C GLN A 127 45.70 -7.09 -43.62
N PHE A 128 45.59 -8.07 -42.72
CA PHE A 128 46.58 -9.15 -42.58
C PHE A 128 46.59 -10.09 -43.80
N HIS A 129 45.42 -10.42 -44.35
CA HIS A 129 45.29 -11.34 -45.50
C HIS A 129 45.80 -10.76 -46.84
N LYS A 130 46.06 -9.45 -46.92
CA LYS A 130 46.53 -8.80 -48.15
C LYS A 130 48.04 -8.96 -48.39
N TRP A 131 48.83 -9.18 -47.35
CA TRP A 131 50.30 -9.32 -47.48
C TRP A 131 50.79 -10.76 -47.63
N THR A 132 49.90 -11.76 -47.48
CA THR A 132 50.23 -13.18 -47.54
C THR A 132 50.00 -13.86 -48.89
N GLN A 133 49.55 -13.14 -49.93
CA GLN A 133 49.44 -13.71 -51.27
C GLN A 133 50.79 -13.66 -51.97
N LEU A 134 51.54 -14.77 -51.91
CA LEU A 134 52.73 -15.00 -52.73
C LEU A 134 52.31 -15.27 -54.18
N ASP A 135 52.91 -14.48 -55.09
CA ASP A 135 52.75 -14.55 -56.53
C ASP A 135 53.29 -15.89 -57.07
N ASP A 136 52.43 -16.62 -57.79
CA ASP A 136 52.63 -18.01 -58.20
C ASP A 136 53.54 -18.08 -59.44
N SER A 137 54.85 -17.88 -59.25
CA SER A 137 55.84 -18.04 -60.31
C SER A 137 56.24 -19.51 -60.47
N ASN A 138 55.58 -20.17 -61.43
CA ASN A 138 55.93 -21.45 -62.05
C ASN A 138 57.46 -21.72 -62.10
N LYS A 139 57.98 -22.54 -61.17
CA LYS A 139 59.25 -23.26 -61.36
C LYS A 139 59.07 -24.73 -61.02
N LYS A 140 59.02 -25.54 -62.09
CA LYS A 140 59.13 -27.01 -62.05
C LYS A 140 60.38 -27.42 -61.26
N LEU A 141 60.20 -28.14 -60.16
CA LEU A 141 61.26 -28.93 -59.52
C LEU A 141 61.08 -30.39 -59.95
N ALA A 142 62.07 -30.90 -60.68
CA ALA A 142 62.12 -32.28 -61.16
C ALA A 142 62.81 -33.16 -60.12
N CYS A 143 62.13 -34.19 -59.62
CA CYS A 143 62.79 -35.26 -58.88
C CYS A 143 63.28 -36.32 -59.89
N SER A 144 64.60 -36.45 -60.02
CA SER A 144 65.22 -37.55 -60.78
C SER A 144 65.60 -38.69 -59.83
N GLY A 145 65.39 -39.92 -60.27
CA GLY A 145 65.20 -41.07 -59.41
C GLY A 145 66.42 -41.93 -59.08
N SER A 146 66.06 -43.07 -58.48
CA SER A 146 66.80 -44.30 -58.19
C SER A 146 67.55 -44.41 -56.86
N ALA A 147 67.26 -45.55 -56.23
CA ALA A 147 67.96 -46.22 -55.13
C ALA A 147 67.64 -45.76 -53.70
N ALA A 148 66.83 -46.61 -53.06
CA ALA A 148 66.69 -46.91 -51.64
C ALA A 148 67.54 -46.09 -50.65
N GLY A 149 66.85 -45.30 -49.84
CA GLY A 149 67.26 -44.93 -48.49
C GLY A 149 68.14 -43.68 -48.36
N SER A 150 67.52 -42.51 -48.30
CA SER A 150 68.04 -41.36 -47.55
C SER A 150 67.00 -40.26 -47.42
N ASP A 151 66.89 -39.70 -46.22
CA ASP A 151 65.98 -38.62 -45.83
C ASP A 151 66.15 -37.35 -46.68
N CYS A 152 65.02 -36.74 -47.05
CA CYS A 152 65.02 -35.40 -47.63
C CYS A 152 65.21 -34.37 -46.52
N PHE A 153 66.42 -33.85 -46.36
CA PHE A 153 66.65 -32.68 -45.52
C PHE A 153 66.23 -31.40 -46.27
N VAL A 154 65.47 -30.56 -45.59
CA VAL A 154 65.27 -29.16 -45.99
C VAL A 154 66.45 -28.38 -45.44
N GLU A 155 67.33 -27.91 -46.32
CA GLU A 155 68.30 -26.88 -45.96
C GLU A 155 67.53 -25.59 -45.63
N ILE A 156 67.47 -25.24 -44.35
CA ILE A 156 67.06 -23.91 -43.91
C ILE A 156 68.32 -23.05 -43.86
N PRO A 157 68.48 -22.03 -44.71
CA PRO A 157 69.58 -21.08 -44.56
C PRO A 157 69.39 -20.28 -43.27
N TYR A 158 70.41 -20.35 -42.42
CA TYR A 158 70.57 -19.56 -41.19
C TYR A 158 70.69 -18.07 -41.52
N VAL A 159 69.78 -17.25 -40.98
CA VAL A 159 69.88 -15.79 -41.02
C VAL A 159 70.14 -15.30 -39.58
N PRO A 160 71.36 -14.82 -39.25
CA PRO A 160 71.63 -14.22 -37.95
C PRO A 160 70.98 -12.84 -37.87
N GLY A 161 70.29 -12.58 -36.77
CA GLY A 161 69.64 -11.31 -36.51
C GLY A 161 70.61 -10.17 -36.21
N VAL A 162 70.30 -9.00 -36.76
CA VAL A 162 70.42 -7.66 -36.17
C VAL A 162 69.29 -6.82 -36.73
#